data_AF-A0A1F4BMT3-F1
#
_entry.id   AF-A0A1F4BMT3-F1
#
_cell.length_a   1.000
_cell.length_b   1.000
_cell.length_c   1.000
_cell.angle_alpha   90.00
_cell.angle_beta   90.00
_cell.angle_gamma   90.00
#
_symmetry.space_group_name_H-M   'P 1'
#
loop_
_entity.id
_entity.type
_entity.pdbx_description
1 polymer ?
#
loop_
_entity_poly.entity_id
_entity_poly.type
_entity_poly.pdbx_seq_one_letter_code
_entity_poly.pdbx_strand_id
1 'polypeptide(L)'
;MCGTFRPEDGNLYRAFVPPPDELVARTRAVEASMGGERVPEDAWSAFFSAACGAIAWAHFERMFLARKAAAAFLAVQASTRRRARPRSAFRCVAD
;
A
#
# COMPACT_ATOMS: atom_id res chain seq x y z
N MET A 1 6.88 -1.60 13.36
CA MET A 1 6.82 -2.85 14.13
C MET A 1 7.54 -3.91 13.32
N CYS A 2 8.78 -4.22 13.71
CA CYS A 2 9.71 -5.07 12.97
C CYS A 2 9.53 -6.50 13.51
N GLY A 3 8.77 -7.35 12.79
CA GLY A 3 8.42 -8.72 13.20
C GLY A 3 6.99 -8.85 13.73
N THR A 4 6.21 -9.76 13.14
CA THR A 4 4.88 -10.13 13.63
C THR A 4 5.00 -11.36 14.52
N PHE A 5 4.68 -11.21 15.80
CA PHE A 5 4.59 -12.29 16.79
C PHE A 5 3.30 -13.07 16.59
N ARG A 6 3.40 -14.38 16.29
CA ARG A 6 2.28 -15.33 16.37
C ARG A 6 2.76 -16.59 17.09
N PRO A 7 2.20 -16.94 18.27
CA PRO A 7 2.60 -18.12 19.05
C PRO A 7 2.47 -19.43 18.29
N GLU A 8 1.56 -19.46 17.32
CA GLU A 8 1.17 -20.62 16.50
C GLU A 8 2.28 -21.10 15.55
N ASP A 9 3.25 -20.23 15.22
CA ASP A 9 4.28 -20.48 14.20
C ASP A 9 5.63 -20.96 14.79
N GLY A 10 5.70 -21.28 16.08
CA GLY A 10 6.90 -21.89 16.70
C GLY A 10 8.13 -20.97 16.81
N ASN A 11 7.94 -19.65 16.95
CA ASN A 11 9.01 -18.65 17.14
C ASN A 11 10.04 -18.55 16.00
N LEU A 12 9.68 -18.89 14.76
CA LEU A 12 10.56 -18.69 13.61
C LEU A 12 10.58 -17.21 13.18
N TYR A 13 11.77 -16.61 13.14
CA TYR A 13 11.98 -15.28 12.59
C TYR A 13 11.60 -15.27 11.10
N ARG A 14 10.53 -14.58 10.72
CA ARG A 14 10.16 -14.42 9.31
C ARG A 14 11.04 -13.35 8.66
N ALA A 15 11.68 -13.71 7.56
CA ALA A 15 12.44 -12.76 6.75
C ALA A 15 11.55 -11.59 6.33
N PHE A 16 12.09 -10.37 6.45
CA PHE A 16 11.39 -9.18 5.98
C PHE A 16 11.18 -9.26 4.47
N VAL A 17 9.93 -9.14 4.04
CA VAL A 17 9.58 -9.01 2.63
C VAL A 17 9.31 -7.53 2.36
N PRO A 18 10.12 -6.85 1.53
CA PRO A 18 9.85 -5.48 1.18
C PRO A 18 8.50 -5.37 0.47
N PRO A 19 7.74 -4.28 0.68
CA PRO A 19 6.51 -4.05 -0.05
C PRO A 19 6.80 -3.88 -1.55
N PRO A 20 5.85 -4.24 -2.43
CA PRO A 20 6.01 -4.01 -3.87
C PRO A 20 6.22 -2.53 -4.20
N ASP A 21 7.06 -2.23 -5.19
CA ASP A 21 7.39 -0.86 -5.62
C ASP A 21 6.14 -0.05 -5.99
N GLU A 22 5.15 -0.69 -6.62
CA GLU A 22 3.87 -0.06 -6.97
C GLU A 22 3.12 0.46 -5.73
N LEU A 23 3.15 -0.29 -4.62
CA LEU A 23 2.55 0.14 -3.36
C LEU A 23 3.30 1.32 -2.76
N VAL A 24 4.64 1.32 -2.81
CA VAL A 24 5.47 2.43 -2.31
C VAL A 24 5.20 3.69 -3.12
N ALA A 25 5.26 3.60 -4.46
CA ALA A 25 5.00 4.72 -5.36
C ALA A 25 3.58 5.28 -5.17
N ARG A 26 2.57 4.41 -5.06
CA ARG A 26 1.19 4.84 -4.85
C ARG A 26 0.98 5.46 -3.47
N THR A 27 1.63 4.93 -2.44
CA THR A 27 1.58 5.49 -1.07
C THR A 27 2.15 6.91 -1.06
N ARG A 28 3.31 7.13 -1.68
CA ARG A 28 3.91 8.46 -1.82
C ARG A 28 3.01 9.42 -2.61
N ALA A 29 2.37 8.95 -3.67
CA ALA A 29 1.43 9.76 -4.45
C ALA A 29 0.18 10.15 -3.65
N VAL A 30 -0.36 9.25 -2.83
CA VAL A 30 -1.49 9.57 -1.94
C VAL A 30 -1.06 10.60 -0.89
N GLU A 31 0.08 10.41 -0.24
CA GLU A 31 0.58 11.37 0.75
C GLU A 31 0.80 12.76 0.14
N ALA A 32 1.33 12.83 -1.09
CA ALA A 32 1.49 14.08 -1.82
C ALA A 32 0.18 14.82 -2.09
N SER A 33 -0.94 14.09 -2.15
CA SER A 33 -2.28 14.65 -2.35
C SER A 33 -2.97 15.05 -1.05
N MET A 34 -2.48 14.58 0.10
CA MET A 34 -3.00 14.99 1.40
C MET A 34 -2.51 16.42 1.65
N GLY A 35 -3.40 17.37 1.89
CA GLY A 35 -2.99 18.74 2.26
C GLY A 35 -2.11 18.76 3.51
N GLY A 36 -1.38 19.86 3.71
CA GLY A 36 -0.50 20.07 4.87
C GLY A 36 0.97 19.74 4.60
N GLU A 37 1.75 19.65 5.69
CA GLU A 37 3.19 19.41 5.63
C GLU A 37 3.51 18.01 5.11
N ARG A 38 4.51 17.95 4.22
CA ARG A 38 4.98 16.69 3.63
C ARG A 38 5.84 15.92 4.62
N VAL A 39 5.72 14.60 4.58
CA VAL A 39 6.58 13.72 5.38
C VAL A 39 8.02 13.79 4.85
N PRO A 40 9.03 13.97 5.73
CA PRO A 40 10.43 14.04 5.29
C PRO A 40 10.93 12.68 4.77
N GLU A 41 11.95 12.69 3.90
CA GLU A 41 12.41 11.49 3.19
C GLU A 41 13.07 10.45 4.11
N ASP A 42 13.71 10.87 5.20
CA ASP A 42 14.29 9.98 6.20
C ASP A 42 13.21 9.12 6.90
N ALA A 43 12.04 9.70 7.18
CA ALA A 43 10.90 8.99 7.72
C ALA A 43 10.35 7.95 6.73
N TRP A 44 10.36 8.23 5.42
CA TRP A 44 9.99 7.26 4.39
C TRP A 44 10.96 6.09 4.32
N SER A 45 12.27 6.37 4.38
CA SER A 45 13.31 5.33 4.44
C SER A 45 13.10 4.43 5.66
N ALA A 46 12.82 5.01 6.83
CA ALA A 46 12.54 4.24 8.04
C ALA A 46 11.25 3.42 7.91
N PHE A 47 10.16 4.00 7.41
CA PHE A 47 8.83 3.38 7.35
C PHE A 47 8.76 2.13 6.47
N PHE A 48 9.54 2.08 5.39
CA PHE A 48 9.59 0.94 4.47
C PHE A 48 10.81 0.03 4.67
N SER A 49 11.65 0.31 5.66
CA SER A 49 12.80 -0.54 5.98
C SER A 49 12.44 -1.70 6.93
N ALA A 50 13.29 -2.73 6.92
CA ALA A 50 13.26 -3.79 7.94
C ALA A 50 13.79 -3.31 9.30
N ALA A 51 14.56 -2.21 9.31
CA ALA A 51 15.19 -1.67 10.49
C ALA A 51 14.20 -0.78 11.27
N CYS A 52 14.24 -0.86 12.59
CA CYS A 52 13.42 0.01 13.42
C CYS A 52 14.06 1.41 13.49
N GLY A 53 13.63 2.32 12.63
CA GLY A 53 13.97 3.75 12.71
C GLY A 53 12.97 4.53 13.56
N ALA A 54 13.42 5.61 14.19
CA ALA A 54 12.54 6.53 14.90
C ALA A 54 11.74 7.37 13.88
N ILE A 55 10.42 7.44 14.08
CA ILE A 55 9.52 8.24 13.24
C ILE A 55 8.62 9.03 14.19
N ALA A 56 8.53 10.35 13.98
CA ALA A 56 7.59 11.16 14.74
C ALA A 56 6.15 10.66 14.51
N TRP A 57 5.34 10.62 15.57
CA TRP A 57 4.01 10.01 15.52
C TRP A 57 3.11 10.59 14.41
N ALA A 58 3.11 11.92 14.26
CA ALA A 58 2.32 12.60 13.22
C ALA A 58 2.71 12.15 11.79
N HIS A 59 4.00 11.96 11.54
CA HIS A 59 4.48 11.44 10.25
C HIS A 59 4.08 9.96 10.07
N PHE A 60 4.22 9.14 11.12
CA PHE A 60 3.80 7.74 11.07
C PHE A 60 2.31 7.60 10.73
N GLU A 61 1.44 8.32 11.42
CA GLU A 61 0.00 8.28 11.20
C GLU A 61 -0.35 8.68 9.77
N ARG A 62 0.23 9.78 9.28
CA ARG A 62 0.03 10.25 7.90
C ARG A 62 0.48 9.23 6.87
N MET A 63 1.69 8.68 7.02
CA MET A 63 2.21 7.62 6.14
C MET A 63 1.32 6.36 6.16
N PHE A 64 0.84 5.98 7.35
CA PHE A 64 -0.01 4.82 7.53
C PHE A 64 -1.38 5.01 6.85
N LEU A 65 -1.99 6.18 6.98
CA LEU A 65 -3.24 6.53 6.29
C LEU A 65 -3.06 6.52 4.76
N ALA A 66 -1.98 7.13 4.26
CA ALA A 66 -1.64 7.11 2.85
C ALA A 66 -1.46 5.67 2.32
N ARG A 67 -0.77 4.81 3.09
CA ARG A 67 -0.55 3.40 2.73
C ARG A 67 -1.85 2.61 2.70
N LYS A 68 -2.74 2.82 3.67
CA LYS A 68 -4.06 2.17 3.70
C LYS A 68 -4.88 2.51 2.45
N ALA A 69 -4.92 3.79 2.08
CA ALA A 69 -5.62 4.24 0.88
C ALA A 69 -4.99 3.69 -0.40
N ALA A 70 -3.66 3.68 -0.50
CA ALA A 70 -2.94 3.10 -1.62
C ALA A 70 -3.21 1.59 -1.78
N ALA A 71 -3.17 0.83 -0.68
CA ALA A 71 -3.46 -0.59 -0.68
C ALA A 71 -4.90 -0.88 -1.11
N ALA A 72 -5.87 -0.11 -0.60
CA ALA A 72 -7.28 -0.24 -1.00
C ALA A 72 -7.47 0.04 -2.49
N PHE A 73 -6.83 1.10 -3.01
CA PHE A 73 -6.86 1.43 -4.43
C PHE A 73 -6.32 0.29 -5.30
N LEU A 74 -5.15 -0.26 -4.95
CA LEU A 74 -4.54 -1.35 -5.72
C LEU A 74 -5.36 -2.64 -5.64
N ALA A 75 -5.98 -2.93 -4.50
CA ALA A 75 -6.90 -4.07 -4.37
C ALA A 75 -8.12 -3.94 -5.29
N VAL A 76 -8.72 -2.74 -5.38
CA VAL A 76 -9.82 -2.44 -6.30
C VAL A 76 -9.37 -2.49 -7.77
N GLN A 77 -8.18 -1.98 -8.07
CA GLN A 77 -7.64 -2.05 -9.42
C GLN A 77 -7.36 -3.50 -9.86
N ALA A 78 -6.83 -4.33 -8.96
CA ALA A 78 -6.60 -5.74 -9.24
C ALA A 78 -7.91 -6.52 -9.45
N SER A 79 -8.96 -6.23 -8.65
CA SER A 79 -10.26 -6.89 -8.79
C SER A 79 -10.97 -6.49 -10.09
N THR A 80 -10.89 -5.21 -10.49
CA THR A 80 -11.45 -4.73 -11.75
C THR A 80 -10.73 -5.30 -12.96
N ARG A 81 -9.39 -5.40 -12.95
CA ARG A 81 -8.62 -6.05 -14.03
C ARG A 81 -8.94 -7.53 -14.20
N ARG A 82 -9.25 -8.25 -13.11
CA ARG A 82 -9.61 -9.68 -13.14
C ARG A 82 -11.04 -9.94 -13.59
N ARG A 83 -11.89 -8.92 -13.67
CA ARG A 83 -13.28 -9.09 -14.10
C ARG A 83 -13.31 -9.39 -15.60
N ALA A 84 -13.74 -10.60 -15.95
CA ALA A 84 -13.97 -10.96 -17.35
C ALA A 84 -14.91 -9.93 -17.99
N ARG A 85 -14.51 -9.41 -19.15
CA ARG A 85 -15.34 -8.47 -19.91
C ARG A 85 -16.68 -9.16 -20.18
N PRO A 86 -17.82 -8.59 -19.76
CA PRO A 86 -19.12 -9.20 -20.05
C PRO A 86 -19.23 -9.34 -21.57
N ARG A 87 -19.63 -10.54 -22.05
CA ARG A 87 -19.96 -10.72 -23.47
C ARG A 87 -21.09 -9.74 -23.77
N SER A 88 -20.79 -8.66 -24.50
CA SER A 88 -21.80 -7.69 -24.89
C SER A 88 -22.83 -8.41 -25.76
N ALA A 89 -24.03 -8.61 -25.22
CA ALA A 89 -25.16 -9.23 -25.93
C ALA A 89 -25.81 -8.26 -26.93
N PHE A 90 -25.48 -6.96 -26.83
CA PHE A 90 -25.95 -5.95 -27.76
C PHE A 90 -25.17 -6.04 -29.07
N ARG A 91 -25.83 -6.47 -30.13
CA ARG A 91 -25.37 -6.33 -31.51
C ARG A 91 -26.06 -5.10 -32.10
N CYS A 92 -25.29 -4.23 -32.75
CA CYS A 92 -25.86 -3.20 -33.60
C CYS A 92 -26.63 -3.90 -34.72
N VAL A 93 -27.95 -3.70 -34.78
CA VAL A 93 -28.76 -4.07 -35.93
C VAL A 93 -28.69 -2.88 -36.88
N ALA A 94 -28.23 -3.11 -38.11
CA ALA A 94 -28.30 -2.10 -39.16
C ALA A 94 -29.76 -2.00 -39.62
N ASP A 95 -30.28 -0.77 -39.70
CA ASP A 95 -31.54 -0.45 -40.40
C ASP A 95 -31.38 -0.62 -41.92
#